data_AF-A0A7D8IPS2-F1
#
_entry.id   AF-A0A7D8IPS2-F1
#
_cell.length_a   1.000
_cell.length_b   1.000
_cell.length_c   1.000
_cell.angle_alpha   90.00
_cell.angle_beta   90.00
_cell.angle_gamma   90.00
#
_symmetry.space_group_name_H-M   'P 1'
#
loop_
_entity.id
_entity.type
_entity.pdbx_description
1 polymer ?
#
loop_
_entity_poly.entity_id
_entity_poly.type
_entity_poly.pdbx_seq_one_letter_code
_entity_poly.pdbx_strand_id
1 'polypeptide(L)'
;MRVPMRKRQHRVFYLSRCAVCIALGSTFTHVAWARDYFNPAFIENHGQANRTSVDLSTFDNDKSQLPGTYYVTININKTEIGARNVDFQLATLSDGQQALQGCLRLQELKDNGVKTDLFPTLESEKGCVDLNVIPGASQRFDFQRQALSVSIPQLYIANNARGYVPPEKWQEGITALMLNYSFSGYKEYGSSEDSDDAESKYLALQPGFNLGPWRFRNYSNWSSNNGESGSWNSVYNYLQRDIIALKSQFTAGDSNTPSDVFDSVPFRGLQLTSDDQMQPNSQRGYAPTIRGIARSNAQVIVRQNGYIAYQTAVSPGEFEINDMFPTGSNGDYDVTVKETDGSEQHFIVPYSSLRFCSAPDGQNTA
;
A
#
# COMPACT_ATOMS: atom_id res chain seq x y z
N MET A 1 71.27 61.08 24.61
CA MET A 1 69.85 61.30 24.26
C MET A 1 69.06 60.06 24.65
N ARG A 2 68.39 60.06 25.80
CA ARG A 2 67.52 58.96 26.27
C ARG A 2 66.28 59.58 26.91
N VAL A 3 65.12 59.37 26.28
CA VAL A 3 63.80 59.81 26.72
C VAL A 3 63.23 58.77 27.70
N PRO A 4 62.66 59.14 28.86
CA PRO A 4 61.97 58.18 29.70
C PRO A 4 60.49 58.05 29.31
N MET A 5 60.02 56.80 29.23
CA MET A 5 58.63 56.42 28.96
C MET A 5 57.69 56.77 30.13
N ARG A 6 56.51 57.27 29.79
CA ARG A 6 55.40 57.59 30.71
C ARG A 6 54.53 56.34 30.94
N LYS A 7 54.42 55.86 32.18
CA LYS A 7 53.53 54.75 32.57
C LYS A 7 52.06 55.17 32.47
N ARG A 8 51.25 54.40 31.73
CA ARG A 8 49.77 54.50 31.66
C ARG A 8 49.18 53.68 32.81
N GLN A 9 48.37 54.30 33.67
CA GLN A 9 47.58 53.59 34.69
C GLN A 9 46.26 53.12 34.06
N HIS A 10 45.98 51.82 34.10
CA HIS A 10 44.66 51.26 33.81
C HIS A 10 43.81 51.31 35.09
N ARG A 11 42.69 52.05 35.06
CA ARG A 11 41.67 51.99 36.11
C ARG A 11 40.82 50.74 35.91
N VAL A 12 40.85 49.83 36.89
CA VAL A 12 39.95 48.66 36.95
C VAL A 12 38.61 49.14 37.53
N PHE A 13 37.54 49.01 36.74
CA PHE A 13 36.16 49.27 37.20
C PHE A 13 35.69 48.06 38.02
N TYR A 14 35.43 48.25 39.31
CA TYR A 14 34.76 47.25 40.15
C TYR A 14 33.25 47.31 39.90
N LEU A 15 32.70 46.28 39.26
CA LEU A 15 31.25 46.08 39.17
C LEU A 15 30.68 45.89 40.58
N SER A 16 29.73 46.75 40.95
CA SER A 16 29.02 46.74 42.22
C SER A 16 28.38 45.38 42.47
N ARG A 17 28.64 44.78 43.65
CA ARG A 17 28.07 43.50 44.07
C ARG A 17 26.53 43.48 44.03
N CYS A 18 25.87 44.63 44.12
CA CYS A 18 24.41 44.72 43.98
C CYS A 18 23.93 44.41 42.55
N ALA A 19 24.70 44.79 41.52
CA ALA A 19 24.31 44.53 40.13
C ALA A 19 24.39 43.03 39.80
N VAL A 20 25.35 42.32 40.40
CA VAL A 20 25.49 40.86 40.26
C VAL A 20 24.34 40.13 40.95
N CYS A 21 23.90 40.57 42.14
CA CYS A 21 22.77 39.96 42.83
C CYS A 21 21.43 40.16 42.11
N ILE A 22 21.20 41.32 41.49
CA ILE A 22 19.97 41.57 40.71
C ILE A 22 19.95 40.72 39.43
N ALA A 23 21.10 40.59 38.74
CA ALA A 23 21.21 39.76 37.55
C ALA A 23 21.02 38.25 37.83
N LEU A 24 21.47 37.77 39.00
CA LEU A 24 21.26 36.39 39.45
C LEU A 24 19.82 36.11 39.94
N GLY A 25 19.08 37.12 40.40
CA GLY A 25 17.67 36.98 40.77
C GLY A 25 16.75 36.84 39.56
N SER A 26 17.11 37.50 38.45
CA SER A 26 16.34 37.44 37.19
C SER A 26 16.46 36.13 36.42
N THR A 27 17.41 35.25 36.76
CA THR A 27 17.54 33.92 36.13
C THR A 27 16.72 32.82 36.81
N PHE A 28 16.03 33.14 37.92
CA PHE A 28 15.04 32.28 38.57
C PHE A 28 13.62 32.64 38.09
N THR A 29 13.39 32.67 36.79
CA THR A 29 12.01 32.68 36.27
C THR A 29 11.43 31.28 36.48
N HIS A 30 10.60 31.12 37.50
CA HIS A 30 9.75 29.95 37.64
C HIS A 30 8.90 29.83 36.37
N VAL A 31 8.89 28.64 35.78
CA VAL A 31 7.96 28.29 34.70
C VAL A 31 6.56 28.43 35.30
N ALA A 32 5.82 29.46 34.90
CA ALA A 32 4.43 29.61 35.29
C ALA A 32 3.60 28.57 34.51
N TRP A 33 3.07 27.57 35.22
CA TRP A 33 2.09 26.65 34.65
C TRP A 33 0.73 27.33 34.70
N ALA A 34 0.41 28.07 33.64
CA ALA A 34 -0.96 28.50 33.41
C ALA A 34 -1.74 27.31 32.84
N ARG A 35 -2.80 26.91 33.53
CA ARG A 35 -3.82 26.01 33.00
C ARG A 35 -5.08 26.83 32.76
N ASP A 36 -5.72 26.64 31.61
CA ASP A 36 -7.03 27.22 31.37
C ASP A 36 -8.03 26.60 32.36
N TYR A 37 -8.71 27.46 33.14
CA TYR A 37 -9.66 27.05 34.16
C TYR A 37 -10.91 27.90 34.02
N PHE A 38 -12.04 27.24 33.78
CA PHE A 38 -13.32 27.93 33.72
C PHE A 38 -13.86 28.08 35.15
N ASN A 39 -14.18 29.32 35.57
CA ASN A 39 -14.75 29.53 36.89
C ASN A 39 -16.25 29.12 36.89
N PRO A 40 -16.64 28.02 37.58
CA PRO A 40 -18.01 27.50 37.57
C PRO A 40 -19.04 28.48 38.14
N ALA A 41 -18.60 29.47 38.92
CA ALA A 41 -19.46 30.51 39.48
C ALA A 41 -20.15 31.38 38.41
N PHE A 42 -19.66 31.39 37.17
CA PHE A 42 -20.32 32.08 36.05
C PHE A 42 -21.56 31.34 35.51
N ILE A 43 -21.72 30.04 35.80
CA ILE A 43 -22.88 29.23 35.40
C ILE A 43 -23.91 29.14 36.53
N GLU A 44 -23.49 29.30 37.79
CA GLU A 44 -24.38 29.28 38.94
C GLU A 44 -25.35 30.47 38.91
N ASN A 45 -26.64 30.16 38.76
CA ASN A 45 -27.70 31.16 38.70
C ASN A 45 -27.79 31.91 40.04
N HIS A 46 -27.45 33.20 40.06
CA HIS A 46 -27.39 34.06 41.26
C HIS A 46 -28.75 34.28 41.98
N GLY A 47 -29.80 33.53 41.65
CA GLY A 47 -31.17 33.72 42.14
C GLY A 47 -31.80 32.56 42.91
N GLN A 48 -31.11 31.42 43.12
CA GLN A 48 -31.68 30.26 43.84
C GLN A 48 -31.02 30.02 45.21
N ALA A 49 -31.85 29.72 46.21
CA ALA A 49 -31.45 29.54 47.61
C ALA A 49 -30.63 28.26 47.86
N ASN A 50 -30.69 27.28 46.96
CA ASN A 50 -29.90 26.06 47.03
C ASN A 50 -28.74 26.12 46.04
N ARG A 51 -27.55 26.49 46.56
CA ARG A 51 -26.29 26.43 45.81
C ARG A 51 -25.79 24.99 45.80
N THR A 52 -26.20 24.22 44.80
CA THR A 52 -25.50 22.97 44.46
C THR A 52 -24.25 23.33 43.67
N SER A 53 -23.07 23.21 44.31
CA SER A 53 -21.79 23.32 43.63
C SER A 53 -21.70 22.22 42.57
N VAL A 54 -21.74 22.59 41.29
CA VAL A 54 -21.60 21.64 40.19
C VAL A 54 -20.11 21.45 39.91
N ASP A 55 -19.63 20.21 40.01
CA ASP A 55 -18.25 19.87 39.66
C ASP A 55 -18.09 19.83 38.14
N LEU A 56 -17.42 20.86 37.59
CA LEU A 56 -17.11 20.98 36.17
C LEU A 56 -15.67 20.55 35.84
N SER A 57 -14.94 19.96 36.79
CA SER A 57 -13.54 19.52 36.57
C SER A 57 -13.40 18.51 35.43
N THR A 58 -14.48 17.77 35.14
CA THR A 58 -14.56 16.82 34.02
C THR A 58 -14.80 17.51 32.66
N PHE A 59 -14.95 18.84 32.61
CA PHE A 59 -15.10 19.63 31.37
C PHE A 59 -13.99 20.70 31.23
N ASP A 60 -13.10 20.80 32.22
CA ASP A 60 -12.00 21.78 32.23
C ASP A 60 -10.84 21.43 31.28
N ASN A 61 -10.83 20.24 30.68
CA ASN A 61 -9.82 19.88 29.67
C ASN A 61 -10.46 19.81 28.28
N ASP A 62 -9.74 20.27 27.24
CA ASP A 62 -10.17 20.23 25.82
C ASP A 62 -10.60 18.83 25.30
N LYS A 63 -10.38 17.77 26.07
CA LYS A 63 -10.65 16.37 25.71
C LYS A 63 -11.69 15.68 26.60
N SER A 64 -12.28 16.37 27.57
CA SER A 64 -13.07 15.70 28.60
C SER A 64 -14.57 15.87 28.32
N GLN A 65 -15.14 14.83 27.70
CA GLN A 65 -16.57 14.62 27.53
C GLN A 65 -16.96 13.35 28.29
N LEU A 66 -18.22 13.26 28.72
CA LEU A 66 -18.72 12.10 29.45
C LEU A 66 -18.80 10.86 28.53
N PRO A 67 -18.57 9.65 29.07
CA PRO A 67 -18.89 8.41 28.38
C PRO A 67 -20.38 8.35 28.03
N GLY A 68 -20.69 7.75 26.88
CA GLY A 68 -22.06 7.63 26.41
C GLY A 68 -22.17 7.44 24.91
N THR A 69 -23.40 7.43 24.42
CA THR A 69 -23.68 7.25 23.00
C THR A 69 -23.74 8.58 22.27
N TYR A 70 -22.93 8.73 21.23
CA TYR A 70 -22.91 9.92 20.38
C TYR A 70 -23.10 9.55 18.91
N TYR A 71 -23.89 10.34 18.19
CA TYR A 71 -24.00 10.23 16.74
C TYR A 71 -22.77 10.86 16.11
N VAL A 72 -21.95 10.06 15.43
CA VAL A 72 -20.66 10.51 14.91
C VAL A 72 -20.39 9.97 13.51
N THR A 73 -19.68 10.74 12.71
CA THR A 73 -19.05 10.27 11.47
C THR A 73 -17.77 9.52 11.81
N ILE A 74 -17.59 8.33 11.24
CA ILE A 74 -16.43 7.47 11.50
C ILE A 74 -15.49 7.55 10.29
N ASN A 75 -14.23 7.86 10.56
CA ASN A 75 -13.17 7.96 9.56
C ASN A 75 -12.05 6.96 9.88
N ILE A 76 -11.68 6.09 8.94
CA ILE A 76 -10.50 5.22 9.05
C ILE A 76 -9.44 5.72 8.05
N ASN A 77 -8.25 6.09 8.55
CA ASN A 77 -7.16 6.61 7.71
C ASN A 77 -7.57 7.74 6.75
N LYS A 78 -8.44 8.65 7.22
CA LYS A 78 -9.04 9.79 6.49
C LYS A 78 -10.15 9.42 5.47
N THR A 79 -10.51 8.15 5.36
CA THR A 79 -11.67 7.70 4.58
C THR A 79 -12.90 7.65 5.47
N GLU A 80 -13.96 8.35 5.08
CA GLU A 80 -15.26 8.26 5.77
C GLU A 80 -15.91 6.91 5.45
N ILE A 81 -16.25 6.15 6.50
CA ILE A 81 -16.88 4.84 6.37
C ILE A 81 -18.40 4.88 6.63
N GLY A 82 -18.88 6.00 7.20
CA GLY A 82 -20.30 6.25 7.49
C GLY A 82 -20.51 6.99 8.81
N ALA A 83 -21.78 7.25 9.15
CA ALA A 83 -22.16 7.93 10.39
C ALA A 83 -23.21 7.12 11.16
N ARG A 84 -23.02 6.98 12.47
CA ARG A 84 -23.95 6.28 13.36
C ARG A 84 -23.78 6.67 14.82
N ASN A 85 -24.72 6.22 15.65
CA ASN A 85 -24.53 6.19 17.10
C ASN A 85 -23.41 5.22 17.47
N VAL A 86 -22.42 5.71 18.21
CA VAL A 86 -21.29 4.96 18.76
C VAL A 86 -21.30 5.11 20.28
N ASP A 87 -21.17 3.99 21.00
CA ASP A 87 -20.97 4.00 22.44
C ASP A 87 -19.51 4.30 22.76
N PHE A 88 -19.26 5.34 23.56
CA PHE A 88 -17.94 5.78 23.97
C PHE A 88 -17.70 5.46 25.43
N GLN A 89 -16.59 4.77 25.71
CA GLN A 89 -16.17 4.39 27.05
C GLN A 89 -14.86 5.07 27.40
N LEU A 90 -14.69 5.43 28.67
CA LEU A 90 -13.43 5.99 29.14
C LEU A 90 -12.39 4.88 29.19
N ALA A 91 -11.28 5.05 28.48
CA ALA A 91 -10.14 4.15 28.52
C ALA A 91 -8.85 4.91 28.81
N THR A 92 -7.91 4.25 29.47
CA THR A 92 -6.55 4.75 29.67
C THR A 92 -5.71 4.35 28.47
N LEU A 93 -5.21 5.34 27.72
CA LEU A 93 -4.33 5.15 26.59
C LEU A 93 -2.91 4.75 27.04
N SER A 94 -2.09 4.28 26.10
CA SER A 94 -0.70 3.86 26.35
C SER A 94 0.20 4.96 26.91
N ASP A 95 -0.16 6.24 26.73
CA ASP A 95 0.54 7.40 27.28
C ASP A 95 0.07 7.79 28.70
N GLY A 96 -0.86 7.01 29.28
CA GLY A 96 -1.46 7.25 30.59
C GLY A 96 -2.58 8.29 30.58
N GLN A 97 -2.91 8.90 29.44
CA GLN A 97 -4.04 9.82 29.34
C GLN A 97 -5.37 9.05 29.27
N GLN A 98 -6.40 9.60 29.90
CA GLN A 98 -7.76 9.10 29.71
C GLN A 98 -8.36 9.73 28.44
N ALA A 99 -8.96 8.89 27.61
CA ALA A 99 -9.68 9.33 26.42
C ALA A 99 -10.94 8.48 26.21
N LEU A 100 -11.94 9.09 25.57
CA LEU A 100 -13.11 8.34 25.10
C LEU A 100 -12.71 7.47 23.91
N GLN A 101 -12.92 6.16 24.05
CA GLN A 101 -12.78 5.19 22.97
C GLN A 101 -14.17 4.72 22.52
N GLY A 102 -14.44 4.83 21.23
CA GLY A 102 -15.70 4.45 20.60
C GLY A 102 -15.72 2.97 20.22
N CYS A 103 -16.81 2.28 20.53
CA CYS A 103 -17.03 0.88 20.19
C CYS A 103 -17.24 0.69 18.66
N LEU A 104 -16.23 0.11 18.02
CA LEU A 104 -16.25 -0.31 16.61
C LEU A 104 -16.52 -1.80 16.52
N ARG A 105 -17.22 -2.22 15.46
CA ARG A 105 -17.48 -3.64 15.18
C ARG A 105 -16.34 -4.24 14.37
N LEU A 106 -16.06 -5.52 14.57
CA LEU A 106 -15.05 -6.25 13.80
C LEU A 106 -15.32 -6.19 12.29
N GLN A 107 -16.59 -6.35 11.90
CA GLN A 107 -17.00 -6.31 10.50
C GLN A 107 -16.72 -4.95 9.84
N GLU A 108 -16.87 -3.84 10.58
CA GLU A 108 -16.57 -2.50 10.06
C GLU A 108 -15.08 -2.35 9.72
N LEU A 109 -14.19 -2.98 10.49
CA LEU A 109 -12.77 -3.00 10.17
C LEU A 109 -12.46 -3.91 8.98
N LYS A 110 -13.06 -5.11 8.92
CA LYS A 110 -12.90 -6.05 7.80
C LYS A 110 -13.35 -5.46 6.46
N ASP A 111 -14.54 -4.85 6.43
CA ASP A 111 -15.12 -4.26 5.22
C ASP A 111 -14.29 -3.07 4.70
N ASN A 112 -13.55 -2.41 5.59
CA ASN A 112 -12.63 -1.31 5.27
C ASN A 112 -11.17 -1.76 5.11
N GLY A 113 -10.96 -3.06 4.89
CA GLY A 113 -9.67 -3.62 4.49
C GLY A 113 -8.68 -3.84 5.63
N VAL A 114 -9.07 -3.71 6.90
CA VAL A 114 -8.14 -4.02 8.00
C VAL A 114 -7.91 -5.54 8.06
N LYS A 115 -6.65 -5.96 8.13
CA LYS A 115 -6.20 -7.36 8.23
C LYS A 115 -6.46 -7.92 9.64
N THR A 116 -7.73 -8.04 10.01
CA THR A 116 -8.15 -8.47 11.35
C THR A 116 -7.73 -9.90 11.70
N ASP A 117 -7.50 -10.77 10.71
CA ASP A 117 -7.06 -12.16 10.94
C ASP A 117 -5.65 -12.25 11.58
N LEU A 118 -4.87 -11.17 11.51
CA LEU A 118 -3.58 -11.06 12.20
C LEU A 118 -3.73 -10.89 13.72
N PHE A 119 -4.93 -10.56 14.20
CA PHE A 119 -5.22 -10.21 15.59
C PHE A 119 -6.40 -11.03 16.14
N PRO A 120 -6.18 -12.28 16.56
CA PRO A 120 -7.27 -13.16 17.01
C PRO A 120 -8.04 -12.65 18.24
N THR A 121 -7.40 -11.82 19.07
CA THR A 121 -7.99 -11.23 20.30
C THR A 121 -8.56 -9.83 20.07
N LEU A 122 -8.77 -9.42 18.81
CA LEU A 122 -9.22 -8.08 18.45
C LEU A 122 -10.67 -7.82 18.87
N GLU A 123 -11.51 -8.85 18.87
CA GLU A 123 -12.90 -8.78 19.33
C GLU A 123 -12.98 -9.07 20.83
N SER A 124 -13.44 -8.08 21.61
CA SER A 124 -13.68 -8.29 23.04
C SER A 124 -14.98 -9.06 23.27
N GLU A 125 -15.13 -9.66 24.47
CA GLU A 125 -16.35 -10.37 24.88
C GLU A 125 -17.63 -9.50 24.82
N LYS A 126 -17.49 -8.17 24.74
CA LYS A 126 -18.60 -7.21 24.64
C LYS A 126 -18.96 -6.83 23.19
N GLY A 127 -18.33 -7.45 22.18
CA GLY A 127 -18.58 -7.17 20.77
C GLY A 127 -17.98 -5.85 20.25
N CYS A 128 -17.15 -5.19 21.06
CA CYS A 128 -16.36 -4.02 20.67
C CYS A 128 -14.93 -4.46 20.33
N VAL A 129 -14.35 -3.84 19.30
CA VAL A 129 -12.94 -4.06 18.98
C VAL A 129 -12.02 -3.31 19.95
N ASP A 130 -11.02 -4.01 20.48
CA ASP A 130 -9.91 -3.38 21.21
C ASP A 130 -8.77 -3.02 20.24
N LEU A 131 -8.71 -1.75 19.83
CA LEU A 131 -7.68 -1.25 18.91
C LEU A 131 -6.27 -1.30 19.49
N ASN A 132 -6.09 -1.41 20.82
CA ASN A 132 -4.76 -1.48 21.43
C ASN A 132 -4.01 -2.77 21.05
N VAL A 133 -4.73 -3.80 20.61
CA VAL A 133 -4.15 -5.05 20.11
C VAL A 133 -3.38 -4.82 18.80
N ILE A 134 -3.71 -3.77 18.04
CA ILE A 134 -3.04 -3.41 16.80
C ILE A 134 -1.91 -2.41 17.11
N PRO A 135 -0.62 -2.78 16.96
CA PRO A 135 0.49 -1.89 17.27
C PRO A 135 0.42 -0.59 16.45
N GLY A 136 0.49 0.56 17.11
CA GLY A 136 0.46 1.87 16.44
C GLY A 136 -0.94 2.32 15.97
N ALA A 137 -1.99 1.52 16.18
CA ALA A 137 -3.34 1.99 15.96
C ALA A 137 -3.74 3.00 17.05
N SER A 138 -4.58 3.97 16.67
CA SER A 138 -5.10 4.96 17.61
C SER A 138 -6.48 5.46 17.19
N GLN A 139 -7.22 5.96 18.17
CA GLN A 139 -8.54 6.53 17.97
C GLN A 139 -8.60 7.90 18.64
N ARG A 140 -9.14 8.87 17.92
CA ARG A 140 -9.39 10.22 18.40
C ARG A 140 -10.84 10.59 18.15
N PHE A 141 -11.57 10.85 19.23
CA PHE A 141 -12.90 11.43 19.16
C PHE A 141 -12.81 12.96 19.21
N ASP A 142 -13.34 13.61 18.18
CA ASP A 142 -13.56 15.05 18.13
C ASP A 142 -15.04 15.32 18.37
N PHE A 143 -15.38 15.68 19.61
CA PHE A 143 -16.75 15.92 20.02
C PHE A 143 -17.38 17.13 19.31
N GLN A 144 -16.61 18.21 19.10
CA GLN A 144 -17.10 19.43 18.45
C GLN A 144 -17.49 19.18 17.00
N ARG A 145 -16.74 18.31 16.31
CA ARG A 145 -17.01 17.92 14.91
C ARG A 145 -17.89 16.69 14.79
N GLN A 146 -18.27 16.06 15.91
CA GLN A 146 -18.96 14.77 15.93
C GLN A 146 -18.27 13.73 15.04
N ALA A 147 -16.94 13.64 15.15
CA ALA A 147 -16.12 12.82 14.26
C ALA A 147 -15.20 11.89 15.05
N LEU A 148 -15.24 10.60 14.71
CA LEU A 148 -14.36 9.56 15.23
C LEU A 148 -13.28 9.24 14.21
N SER A 149 -12.05 9.67 14.46
CA SER A 149 -10.91 9.39 13.59
C SER A 149 -10.12 8.20 14.11
N VAL A 150 -10.00 7.17 13.30
CA VAL A 150 -9.22 5.96 13.56
C VAL A 150 -8.00 5.96 12.64
N SER A 151 -6.82 5.85 13.21
CA SER A 151 -5.56 5.70 12.49
C SER A 151 -5.07 4.28 12.67
N ILE A 152 -4.86 3.56 11.57
CA ILE A 152 -4.33 2.20 11.55
C ILE A 152 -3.08 2.21 10.65
N PRO A 153 -1.94 1.67 11.09
CA PRO A 153 -0.75 1.59 10.26
C PRO A 153 -1.01 0.85 8.95
N GLN A 154 -0.42 1.32 7.85
CA GLN A 154 -0.67 0.79 6.51
C GLN A 154 -0.37 -0.72 6.42
N LEU A 155 0.61 -1.22 7.18
CA LEU A 155 0.96 -2.65 7.20
C LEU A 155 -0.26 -3.55 7.49
N TYR A 156 -1.15 -3.09 8.36
CA TYR A 156 -2.34 -3.80 8.82
C TYR A 156 -3.59 -3.50 7.99
N ILE A 157 -3.47 -2.72 6.92
CA ILE A 157 -4.51 -2.55 5.91
C ILE A 157 -4.16 -3.37 4.67
N ALA A 158 -5.16 -4.03 4.11
CA ALA A 158 -5.11 -4.68 2.81
C ALA A 158 -4.82 -3.61 1.78
N ASN A 159 -3.55 -3.50 1.42
CA ASN A 159 -3.11 -2.59 0.38
C ASN A 159 -3.55 -3.17 -0.96
N ASN A 160 -4.54 -2.55 -1.59
CA ASN A 160 -4.82 -2.84 -2.99
C ASN A 160 -3.67 -2.24 -3.80
N ALA A 161 -2.75 -3.09 -4.24
CA ALA A 161 -1.64 -2.68 -5.08
C ALA A 161 -2.14 -1.79 -6.23
N ARG A 162 -1.36 -0.80 -6.63
CA ARG A 162 -1.80 0.13 -7.69
C ARG A 162 -2.14 -0.63 -8.96
N GLY A 163 -3.35 -0.39 -9.46
CA GLY A 163 -3.92 -1.12 -10.61
C GLY A 163 -4.62 -2.44 -10.25
N TYR A 164 -4.85 -2.74 -8.96
CA TYR A 164 -5.63 -3.90 -8.55
C TYR A 164 -7.07 -3.83 -9.06
N VAL A 165 -7.54 -4.95 -9.61
CA VAL A 165 -8.92 -5.14 -10.05
C VAL A 165 -9.49 -6.36 -9.33
N PRO A 166 -10.56 -6.19 -8.53
CA PRO A 166 -11.20 -7.30 -7.84
C PRO A 166 -11.60 -8.42 -8.83
N PRO A 167 -11.33 -9.70 -8.50
CA PRO A 167 -11.61 -10.82 -9.40
C PRO A 167 -13.08 -10.94 -9.81
N GLU A 168 -14.02 -10.48 -8.99
CA GLU A 168 -15.45 -10.48 -9.28
C GLU A 168 -15.82 -9.57 -10.45
N LYS A 169 -14.92 -8.63 -10.81
CA LYS A 169 -15.08 -7.74 -11.96
C LYS A 169 -14.50 -8.31 -13.25
N TRP A 170 -13.81 -9.46 -13.19
CA TRP A 170 -13.19 -10.06 -14.38
C TRP A 170 -14.27 -10.71 -15.25
N GLN A 171 -14.24 -10.42 -16.55
CA GLN A 171 -15.20 -10.94 -17.50
C GLN A 171 -14.58 -12.10 -18.28
N GLU A 172 -15.29 -13.23 -18.36
CA GLU A 172 -14.86 -14.39 -19.15
C GLU A 172 -15.01 -14.19 -20.66
N GLY A 173 -15.69 -13.11 -21.06
CA GLY A 173 -16.00 -12.79 -22.45
C GLY A 173 -17.35 -13.37 -22.89
N ILE A 174 -17.53 -13.44 -24.20
CA ILE A 174 -18.76 -13.96 -24.82
C ILE A 174 -18.48 -15.29 -25.52
N THR A 175 -19.53 -16.09 -25.69
CA THR A 175 -19.49 -17.27 -26.55
C THR A 175 -19.30 -16.84 -28.00
N ALA A 176 -18.21 -17.27 -28.63
CA ALA A 176 -17.86 -16.85 -29.98
C ALA A 176 -17.06 -17.93 -30.71
N LEU A 177 -17.29 -18.04 -32.01
CA LEU A 177 -16.46 -18.81 -32.94
C LEU A 177 -15.61 -17.83 -33.75
N MET A 178 -14.33 -18.14 -33.90
CA MET A 178 -13.34 -17.30 -34.57
C MET A 178 -12.51 -18.13 -35.54
N LEU A 179 -12.12 -17.53 -36.66
CA LEU A 179 -11.23 -18.13 -37.64
C LEU A 179 -10.28 -17.05 -38.17
N ASN A 180 -9.00 -17.19 -37.87
CA ASN A 180 -7.97 -16.43 -38.58
C ASN A 180 -7.37 -17.31 -39.67
N TYR A 181 -7.07 -16.72 -40.82
CA TYR A 181 -6.41 -17.40 -41.92
C TYR A 181 -5.29 -16.54 -42.50
N SER A 182 -4.22 -17.19 -42.97
CA SER A 182 -3.16 -16.54 -43.73
C SER A 182 -2.79 -17.44 -44.90
N PHE A 183 -2.86 -16.90 -46.11
CA PHE A 183 -2.52 -17.62 -47.33
C PHE A 183 -1.38 -16.89 -48.03
N SER A 184 -0.34 -17.63 -48.39
CA SER A 184 0.78 -17.13 -49.19
C SER A 184 1.09 -18.10 -50.32
N GLY A 185 1.51 -17.53 -51.45
CA GLY A 185 1.94 -18.27 -52.62
C GLY A 185 3.24 -17.66 -53.13
N TYR A 186 4.14 -18.51 -53.58
CA TYR A 186 5.39 -18.15 -54.21
C TYR A 186 5.49 -18.87 -55.55
N LYS A 187 5.90 -18.14 -56.59
CA LYS A 187 6.22 -18.73 -57.88
C LYS A 187 7.51 -18.13 -58.39
N GLU A 188 8.46 -18.99 -58.72
CA GLU A 188 9.74 -18.66 -59.34
C GLU A 188 9.75 -19.21 -60.76
N TYR A 189 10.18 -18.37 -61.70
CA TYR A 189 10.30 -18.76 -63.10
C TYR A 189 11.74 -19.19 -63.37
N GLY A 190 11.91 -20.35 -63.97
CA GLY A 190 13.22 -20.86 -64.39
C GLY A 190 13.93 -19.89 -65.34
N SER A 191 15.24 -19.74 -65.20
CA SER A 191 16.04 -18.81 -66.02
C SER A 191 16.58 -19.42 -67.32
N SER A 192 16.46 -20.74 -67.51
CA SER A 192 16.88 -21.46 -68.71
C SER A 192 15.80 -22.42 -69.22
N GLU A 193 15.89 -22.83 -70.49
CA GLU A 193 14.95 -23.77 -71.13
C GLU A 193 14.83 -25.12 -70.40
N ASP A 194 15.88 -25.55 -69.69
CA ASP A 194 15.92 -26.80 -68.91
C ASP A 194 15.57 -26.63 -67.41
N SER A 195 15.20 -25.42 -66.96
CA SER A 195 14.85 -25.19 -65.54
C SER A 195 13.34 -25.14 -65.33
N ASP A 196 12.83 -26.00 -64.45
CA ASP A 196 11.42 -26.03 -64.09
C ASP A 196 11.02 -24.79 -63.27
N ASP A 197 9.79 -24.31 -63.49
CA ASP A 197 9.15 -23.33 -62.60
C ASP A 197 8.99 -23.95 -61.20
N ALA A 198 9.33 -23.20 -60.15
CA ALA A 198 9.04 -23.59 -58.78
C ALA A 198 7.77 -22.88 -58.28
N GLU A 199 6.85 -23.63 -57.68
CA GLU A 199 5.64 -23.09 -57.04
C GLU A 199 5.54 -23.59 -55.61
N SER A 200 5.19 -22.71 -54.67
CA SER A 200 4.86 -23.09 -53.30
C SER A 200 3.60 -22.35 -52.85
N LYS A 201 2.69 -23.09 -52.20
CA LYS A 201 1.47 -22.55 -51.60
C LYS A 201 1.44 -22.93 -50.13
N TYR A 202 1.07 -21.99 -49.29
CA TYR A 202 0.95 -22.16 -47.85
C TYR A 202 -0.35 -21.55 -47.35
N LEU A 203 -1.08 -22.28 -46.50
CA LEU A 203 -2.29 -21.84 -45.83
C LEU A 203 -2.15 -22.14 -44.33
N ALA A 204 -2.23 -21.11 -43.51
CA ALA A 204 -2.34 -21.21 -42.06
C ALA A 204 -3.79 -20.94 -41.64
N LEU A 205 -4.37 -21.84 -40.84
CA LEU A 205 -5.69 -21.69 -40.24
C LEU A 205 -5.59 -21.74 -38.72
N GLN A 206 -6.23 -20.77 -38.06
CA GLN A 206 -6.33 -20.68 -36.61
C GLN A 206 -7.81 -20.60 -36.20
N PRO A 207 -8.54 -21.73 -36.25
CA PRO A 207 -9.88 -21.77 -35.70
C PRO A 207 -9.83 -21.73 -34.16
N GLY A 208 -10.80 -21.05 -33.58
CA GLY A 208 -10.96 -20.93 -32.14
C GLY A 208 -12.41 -20.86 -31.74
N PHE A 209 -12.70 -21.33 -30.53
CA PHE A 209 -14.03 -21.25 -29.94
C PHE A 209 -13.93 -20.86 -28.47
N ASN A 210 -14.77 -19.93 -28.04
CA ASN A 210 -14.89 -19.51 -26.65
C ASN A 210 -16.28 -19.90 -26.14
N LEU A 211 -16.35 -20.51 -24.95
CA LEU A 211 -17.60 -20.84 -24.28
C LEU A 211 -17.45 -20.62 -22.77
N GLY A 212 -18.00 -19.52 -22.28
CA GLY A 212 -17.73 -19.07 -20.91
C GLY A 212 -16.22 -18.96 -20.66
N PRO A 213 -15.67 -19.59 -19.60
CA PRO A 213 -14.26 -19.51 -19.27
C PRO A 213 -13.35 -20.42 -20.11
N TRP A 214 -13.94 -21.24 -20.98
CA TRP A 214 -13.21 -22.21 -21.79
C TRP A 214 -12.83 -21.62 -23.15
N ARG A 215 -11.56 -21.78 -23.50
CA ARG A 215 -10.98 -21.27 -24.75
C ARG A 215 -10.35 -22.44 -25.48
N PHE A 216 -10.95 -22.87 -26.59
CA PHE A 216 -10.37 -23.85 -27.49
C PHE A 216 -9.59 -23.15 -28.60
N ARG A 217 -8.37 -23.61 -28.87
CA ARG A 217 -7.51 -23.09 -29.94
C ARG A 217 -6.90 -24.24 -30.72
N ASN A 218 -6.89 -24.08 -32.04
CA ASN A 218 -6.15 -24.94 -32.94
C ASN A 218 -5.30 -24.06 -33.87
N TYR A 219 -4.14 -24.57 -34.25
CA TYR A 219 -3.36 -24.04 -35.35
C TYR A 219 -2.96 -25.18 -36.27
N SER A 220 -3.40 -25.10 -37.51
CA SER A 220 -3.10 -26.07 -38.54
C SER A 220 -2.63 -25.35 -39.80
N ASN A 221 -1.61 -25.90 -40.44
CA ASN A 221 -1.13 -25.39 -41.71
C ASN A 221 -1.26 -26.44 -42.81
N TRP A 222 -1.36 -25.95 -44.03
CA TRP A 222 -1.34 -26.74 -45.24
C TRP A 222 -0.28 -26.16 -46.16
N SER A 223 0.51 -27.02 -46.78
CA SER A 223 1.47 -26.61 -47.80
C SER A 223 1.51 -27.57 -48.96
N SER A 224 1.76 -27.03 -50.16
CA SER A 224 1.95 -27.76 -51.40
C SER A 224 3.07 -27.11 -52.18
N ASN A 225 3.97 -27.93 -52.73
CA ASN A 225 5.11 -27.49 -53.54
C ASN A 225 5.03 -28.16 -54.91
N ASN A 226 5.33 -27.41 -55.98
CA ASN A 226 5.46 -27.88 -57.36
C ASN A 226 4.30 -28.78 -57.84
N GLY A 227 3.07 -28.47 -57.42
CA GLY A 227 1.88 -29.24 -57.79
C GLY A 227 1.73 -30.60 -57.08
N GLU A 228 2.60 -30.94 -56.12
CA GLU A 228 2.45 -32.13 -55.28
C GLU A 228 1.20 -32.05 -54.39
N SER A 229 0.69 -33.21 -54.00
CA SER A 229 -0.43 -33.31 -53.06
C SER A 229 -0.08 -32.63 -51.75
N GLY A 230 -0.76 -31.52 -51.45
CA GLY A 230 -0.46 -30.75 -50.25
C GLY A 230 -0.75 -31.51 -48.97
N SER A 231 0.05 -31.29 -47.93
CA SER A 231 -0.06 -31.95 -46.63
C SER A 231 -0.63 -31.00 -45.58
N TRP A 232 -1.46 -31.53 -44.68
CA TRP A 232 -1.95 -30.80 -43.52
C TRP A 232 -1.14 -31.19 -42.29
N ASN A 233 -0.62 -30.21 -41.55
CA ASN A 233 0.05 -30.43 -40.28
C ASN A 233 -0.65 -29.63 -39.18
N SER A 234 -1.03 -30.32 -38.11
CA SER A 234 -1.59 -29.68 -36.93
C SER A 234 -0.45 -29.35 -35.96
N VAL A 235 -0.25 -28.06 -35.69
CA VAL A 235 0.83 -27.56 -34.85
C VAL A 235 0.47 -27.67 -33.37
N TYR A 236 -0.74 -27.25 -33.00
CA TYR A 236 -1.27 -27.44 -31.65
C TYR A 236 -2.80 -27.49 -31.64
N ASN A 237 -3.30 -28.19 -30.64
CA ASN A 237 -4.70 -28.30 -30.29
C ASN A 237 -4.81 -28.31 -28.78
N TYR A 238 -5.41 -27.30 -28.20
CA TYR A 238 -5.61 -27.29 -26.76
C TYR A 238 -6.91 -26.61 -26.36
N LEU A 239 -7.35 -26.98 -25.17
CA LEU A 239 -8.40 -26.36 -24.41
C LEU A 239 -7.75 -25.72 -23.18
N GLN A 240 -7.97 -24.43 -22.99
CA GLN A 240 -7.44 -23.71 -21.82
C GLN A 240 -8.57 -23.04 -21.02
N ARG A 241 -8.32 -22.84 -19.73
CA ARG A 241 -9.19 -22.12 -18.81
C ARG A 241 -8.38 -21.50 -17.68
N ASP A 242 -8.73 -20.28 -17.34
CA ASP A 242 -8.16 -19.58 -16.20
C ASP A 242 -8.86 -20.01 -14.89
N ILE A 243 -8.06 -20.31 -13.86
CA ILE A 243 -8.50 -20.70 -12.51
C ILE A 243 -8.15 -19.57 -11.56
N ILE A 244 -9.06 -18.60 -11.46
CA ILE A 244 -8.89 -17.35 -10.71
C ILE A 244 -8.48 -17.59 -9.25
N ALA A 245 -9.08 -18.57 -8.58
CA ALA A 245 -8.79 -18.90 -7.17
C ALA A 245 -7.33 -19.32 -6.94
N LEU A 246 -6.68 -19.91 -7.95
CA LEU A 246 -5.29 -20.35 -7.90
C LEU A 246 -4.35 -19.36 -8.62
N LYS A 247 -4.86 -18.26 -9.18
CA LYS A 247 -4.12 -17.35 -10.06
C LYS A 247 -3.32 -18.10 -11.13
N SER A 248 -3.93 -19.13 -11.70
CA SER A 248 -3.27 -20.10 -12.58
C SER A 248 -4.09 -20.36 -13.85
N GLN A 249 -3.43 -20.74 -14.93
CA GLN A 249 -4.04 -21.21 -16.16
C GLN A 249 -3.93 -22.72 -16.28
N PHE A 250 -5.07 -23.37 -16.52
CA PHE A 250 -5.17 -24.78 -16.85
C PHE A 250 -5.19 -24.97 -18.36
N THR A 251 -4.38 -25.89 -18.87
CA THR A 251 -4.28 -26.24 -20.29
C THR A 251 -4.34 -27.76 -20.46
N ALA A 252 -5.18 -28.21 -21.39
CA ALA A 252 -5.34 -29.61 -21.76
C ALA A 252 -5.18 -29.77 -23.27
N GLY A 253 -4.24 -30.61 -23.71
CA GLY A 253 -3.91 -30.83 -25.12
C GLY A 253 -2.43 -30.61 -25.40
N ASP A 254 -2.12 -30.10 -26.60
CA ASP A 254 -0.76 -29.77 -27.02
C ASP A 254 -0.28 -28.48 -26.35
N SER A 255 0.80 -28.55 -25.59
CA SER A 255 1.44 -27.38 -24.94
C SER A 255 2.95 -27.61 -24.79
N ASN A 256 3.64 -26.59 -24.31
CA ASN A 256 5.07 -26.64 -23.99
C ASN A 256 5.26 -26.38 -22.49
N THR A 257 6.29 -26.97 -21.88
CA THR A 257 6.64 -26.66 -20.49
C THR A 257 7.26 -25.26 -20.38
N PRO A 258 7.08 -24.54 -19.26
CA PRO A 258 7.81 -23.30 -19.00
C PRO A 258 9.33 -23.54 -19.05
N SER A 259 10.08 -22.53 -19.48
CA SER A 259 11.54 -22.61 -19.65
C SER A 259 12.33 -21.83 -18.60
N ASP A 260 11.78 -21.66 -17.40
CA ASP A 260 12.38 -20.84 -16.34
C ASP A 260 13.62 -21.51 -15.72
N VAL A 261 13.61 -22.84 -15.64
CA VAL A 261 14.69 -23.65 -15.02
C VAL A 261 15.26 -24.70 -15.98
N PHE A 262 14.39 -25.36 -16.75
CA PHE A 262 14.77 -26.39 -17.71
C PHE A 262 14.44 -25.95 -19.13
N ASP A 263 15.01 -26.66 -20.11
CA ASP A 263 14.62 -26.48 -21.51
C ASP A 263 13.13 -26.82 -21.70
N SER A 264 12.45 -26.02 -22.52
CA SER A 264 11.04 -26.23 -22.84
C SER A 264 10.87 -27.54 -23.62
N VAL A 265 9.97 -28.39 -23.17
CA VAL A 265 9.63 -29.66 -23.84
C VAL A 265 8.20 -29.61 -24.34
N PRO A 266 7.93 -29.91 -25.62
CA PRO A 266 6.57 -30.05 -26.12
C PRO A 266 5.94 -31.34 -25.59
N PHE A 267 4.68 -31.26 -25.19
CA PHE A 267 3.93 -32.41 -24.70
C PHE A 267 2.45 -32.33 -25.06
N ARG A 268 1.78 -33.48 -25.01
CA ARG A 268 0.32 -33.58 -25.07
C ARG A 268 -0.18 -34.12 -23.74
N GLY A 269 -0.90 -33.32 -22.97
CA GLY A 269 -1.31 -33.71 -21.62
C GLY A 269 -2.10 -32.62 -20.90
N LEU A 270 -1.94 -32.58 -19.58
CA LEU A 270 -2.54 -31.59 -18.70
C LEU A 270 -1.45 -30.74 -18.05
N GLN A 271 -1.69 -29.45 -17.93
CA GLN A 271 -0.79 -28.50 -17.31
C GLN A 271 -1.59 -27.48 -16.51
N LEU A 272 -1.07 -27.13 -15.33
CA LEU A 272 -1.55 -26.04 -14.51
C LEU A 272 -0.34 -25.16 -14.19
N THR A 273 -0.37 -23.91 -14.66
CA THR A 273 0.76 -22.98 -14.52
C THR A 273 0.25 -21.69 -13.89
N SER A 274 1.00 -21.12 -12.95
CA SER A 274 0.72 -19.77 -12.43
C SER A 274 0.79 -18.73 -13.56
N ASP A 275 -0.13 -17.76 -13.56
CA ASP A 275 -0.16 -16.71 -14.57
C ASP A 275 0.07 -15.33 -13.93
N ASP A 276 1.25 -14.76 -14.18
CA ASP A 276 1.63 -13.43 -13.69
C ASP A 276 0.73 -12.31 -14.24
N GLN A 277 0.02 -12.54 -15.35
CA GLN A 277 -0.94 -11.56 -15.87
C GLN A 277 -2.16 -11.40 -14.96
N MET A 278 -2.44 -12.39 -14.10
CA MET A 278 -3.46 -12.30 -13.06
C MET A 278 -3.04 -11.43 -11.87
N GLN A 279 -1.77 -11.02 -11.80
CA GLN A 279 -1.28 -10.06 -10.81
C GLN A 279 -1.37 -8.62 -11.33
N PRO A 280 -1.61 -7.63 -10.44
CA PRO A 280 -1.48 -6.22 -10.78
C PRO A 280 -0.12 -5.91 -11.38
N ASN A 281 -0.06 -4.99 -12.35
CA ASN A 281 1.20 -4.62 -13.03
C ASN A 281 2.31 -4.17 -12.06
N SER A 282 1.94 -3.60 -10.91
CA SER A 282 2.85 -3.16 -9.85
C SER A 282 3.50 -4.31 -9.07
N GLN A 283 3.02 -5.55 -9.23
CA GLN A 283 3.52 -6.75 -8.56
C GLN A 283 4.14 -7.77 -9.55
N ARG A 284 4.11 -7.47 -10.86
CA ARG A 284 4.67 -8.37 -11.88
C ARG A 284 6.18 -8.26 -11.93
N GLY A 285 6.88 -9.32 -11.53
CA GLY A 285 8.34 -9.36 -11.43
C GLY A 285 8.85 -8.87 -10.06
N TYR A 286 10.16 -8.96 -9.85
CA TYR A 286 10.75 -8.62 -8.57
C TYR A 286 11.03 -7.12 -8.41
N ALA A 287 10.43 -6.53 -7.39
CA ALA A 287 10.87 -5.28 -6.77
C ALA A 287 10.97 -5.49 -5.25
N PRO A 288 12.03 -5.01 -4.59
CA PRO A 288 12.23 -5.25 -3.17
C PRO A 288 11.19 -4.49 -2.37
N THR A 289 10.63 -5.17 -1.37
CA THR A 289 9.67 -4.59 -0.45
C THR A 289 10.36 -3.61 0.49
N ILE A 290 9.86 -2.38 0.57
CA ILE A 290 10.37 -1.34 1.45
C ILE A 290 9.57 -1.36 2.75
N ARG A 291 10.23 -1.57 3.88
CA ARG A 291 9.63 -1.54 5.22
C ARG A 291 10.19 -0.39 6.05
N GLY A 292 9.35 0.22 6.87
CA GLY A 292 9.76 1.31 7.75
C GLY A 292 8.71 1.64 8.80
N ILE A 293 9.05 2.59 9.68
CA ILE A 293 8.16 3.08 10.73
C ILE A 293 8.05 4.60 10.58
N ALA A 294 6.83 5.09 10.42
CA ALA A 294 6.51 6.50 10.45
C ALA A 294 6.10 6.91 11.88
N ARG A 295 6.66 8.00 12.41
CA ARG A 295 6.32 8.50 13.75
C ARG A 295 5.02 9.30 13.74
N SER A 296 4.72 9.93 12.61
CA SER A 296 3.55 10.77 12.39
C SER A 296 2.88 10.42 11.05
N ASN A 297 1.93 11.24 10.61
CA ASN A 297 1.49 11.18 9.22
C ASN A 297 2.68 11.58 8.36
N ALA A 298 3.25 10.63 7.63
CA ALA A 298 4.48 10.85 6.89
C ALA A 298 4.25 10.73 5.38
N GLN A 299 5.10 11.40 4.62
CA GLN A 299 5.21 11.22 3.18
C GLN A 299 6.45 10.37 2.91
N VAL A 300 6.24 9.19 2.32
CA VAL A 300 7.32 8.30 1.89
C VAL A 300 7.62 8.58 0.43
N ILE A 301 8.85 8.95 0.14
CA ILE A 301 9.36 9.26 -1.19
C ILE A 301 10.47 8.27 -1.50
N VAL A 302 10.31 7.50 -2.58
CA VAL A 302 11.31 6.56 -3.05
C VAL A 302 11.90 7.11 -4.34
N ARG A 303 13.22 7.28 -4.35
CA ARG A 303 13.99 7.70 -5.52
C ARG A 303 14.83 6.55 -6.03
N GLN A 304 14.98 6.48 -7.35
CA GLN A 304 15.91 5.58 -8.01
C GLN A 304 16.67 6.39 -9.06
N ASN A 305 18.01 6.28 -9.06
CA ASN A 305 18.87 7.05 -9.95
C ASN A 305 18.61 8.57 -9.92
N GLY A 306 18.23 9.11 -8.74
CA GLY A 306 17.93 10.53 -8.53
C GLY A 306 16.52 10.98 -8.92
N TYR A 307 15.71 10.14 -9.57
CA TYR A 307 14.32 10.44 -9.94
C TYR A 307 13.34 9.85 -8.94
N ILE A 308 12.22 10.55 -8.67
CA ILE A 308 11.15 10.02 -7.82
C ILE A 308 10.45 8.89 -8.58
N ALA A 309 10.63 7.66 -8.10
CA ALA A 309 9.98 6.47 -8.63
C ALA A 309 8.61 6.22 -7.96
N TYR A 310 8.48 6.63 -6.69
CA TYR A 310 7.27 6.42 -5.91
C TYR A 310 7.11 7.51 -4.85
N GLN A 311 5.87 7.90 -4.58
CA GLN A 311 5.54 8.83 -3.51
C GLN A 311 4.13 8.54 -2.98
N THR A 312 4.01 8.30 -1.68
CA THR A 312 2.72 8.09 -1.01
C THR A 312 2.70 8.71 0.38
N ALA A 313 1.50 8.92 0.92
CA ALA A 313 1.30 9.29 2.32
C ALA A 313 0.96 8.03 3.13
N VAL A 314 1.56 7.91 4.31
CA VAL A 314 1.33 6.77 5.22
C VAL A 314 0.84 7.28 6.58
N SER A 315 -0.03 6.50 7.20
CA SER A 315 -0.46 6.74 8.59
C SER A 315 0.70 6.46 9.56
N PRO A 316 0.68 7.06 10.78
CA PRO A 316 1.63 6.72 11.83
C PRO A 316 1.70 5.21 12.09
N GLY A 317 2.91 4.72 12.34
CA GLY A 317 3.22 3.31 12.60
C GLY A 317 3.96 2.62 11.46
N GLU A 318 3.95 1.29 11.50
CA GLU A 318 4.63 0.45 10.51
C GLU A 318 3.96 0.53 9.14
N PHE A 319 4.79 0.68 8.10
CA PHE A 319 4.34 0.65 6.72
C PHE A 319 5.19 -0.31 5.89
N GLU A 320 4.55 -0.82 4.84
CA GLU A 320 5.18 -1.66 3.83
C GLU A 320 4.77 -1.16 2.44
N ILE A 321 5.75 -0.99 1.56
CA ILE A 321 5.53 -0.69 0.14
C ILE A 321 6.02 -1.90 -0.66
N ASN A 322 5.06 -2.64 -1.21
CA ASN A 322 5.28 -3.83 -2.03
C ASN A 322 4.67 -3.68 -3.44
N ASP A 323 4.27 -2.47 -3.84
CA ASP A 323 3.65 -2.13 -5.13
C ASP A 323 4.52 -1.16 -5.96
N MET A 324 5.84 -1.32 -5.84
CA MET A 324 6.84 -0.65 -6.67
C MET A 324 6.85 -1.30 -8.05
N PHE A 325 6.73 -0.50 -9.11
CA PHE A 325 6.94 -1.02 -10.46
C PHE A 325 8.39 -1.51 -10.58
N PRO A 326 8.62 -2.76 -11.03
CA PRO A 326 9.97 -3.22 -11.29
C PRO A 326 10.53 -2.42 -12.44
N THR A 327 11.57 -1.65 -12.15
CA THR A 327 12.36 -1.00 -13.18
C THR A 327 13.34 -2.04 -13.70
N GLY A 328 13.41 -2.20 -15.03
CA GLY A 328 14.34 -3.12 -15.67
C GLY A 328 15.82 -2.74 -15.50
N SER A 329 16.12 -1.70 -14.71
CA SER A 329 17.46 -1.28 -14.33
C SER A 329 17.72 -1.61 -12.86
N ASN A 330 18.87 -2.24 -12.60
CA ASN A 330 19.43 -2.29 -11.25
C ASN A 330 19.74 -0.87 -10.76
N GLY A 331 19.68 -0.67 -9.45
CA GLY A 331 19.97 0.62 -8.83
C GLY A 331 19.16 0.79 -7.56
N ASP A 332 19.86 1.14 -6.48
CA ASP A 332 19.27 1.17 -5.15
C ASP A 332 18.12 2.17 -5.04
N TYR A 333 17.18 1.85 -4.16
CA TYR A 333 16.12 2.76 -3.77
C TYR A 333 16.61 3.66 -2.63
N ASP A 334 16.66 4.96 -2.88
CA ASP A 334 16.86 5.99 -1.85
C ASP A 334 15.48 6.38 -1.29
N VAL A 335 15.22 5.95 -0.06
CA VAL A 335 13.94 6.16 0.62
C VAL A 335 14.06 7.32 1.59
N THR A 336 13.19 8.30 1.44
CA THR A 336 13.02 9.43 2.35
C THR A 336 11.64 9.35 3.00
N VAL A 337 11.59 9.29 4.32
CA VAL A 337 10.35 9.39 5.11
C VAL A 337 10.29 10.79 5.72
N LYS A 338 9.42 11.63 5.19
CA LYS A 338 9.22 13.00 5.65
C LYS A 338 8.06 13.09 6.62
N GLU A 339 8.36 13.40 7.87
CA GLU A 339 7.39 13.51 8.96
C GLU A 339 6.66 14.87 8.94
N THR A 340 5.55 14.97 9.67
CA THR A 340 4.76 16.21 9.75
C THR A 340 5.52 17.37 10.39
N ASP A 341 6.46 17.08 11.30
CA ASP A 341 7.30 18.09 11.96
C ASP A 341 8.46 18.59 11.07
N GLY A 342 8.57 18.06 9.85
CA GLY A 342 9.64 18.37 8.91
C GLY A 342 10.91 17.56 9.11
N SER A 343 10.98 16.67 10.11
CA SER A 343 12.09 15.72 10.23
C SER A 343 12.05 14.71 9.09
N GLU A 344 13.23 14.33 8.60
CA GLU A 344 13.38 13.39 7.49
C GLU A 344 14.24 12.19 7.94
N GLN A 345 13.79 10.99 7.62
CA GLN A 345 14.55 9.75 7.79
C GLN A 345 14.98 9.27 6.41
N HIS A 346 16.27 8.99 6.24
CA HIS A 346 16.82 8.52 4.96
C HIS A 346 17.44 7.14 5.13
N PHE A 347 17.11 6.22 4.23
CA PHE A 347 17.74 4.90 4.18
C PHE A 347 17.73 4.36 2.75
N ILE A 348 18.67 3.45 2.47
CA ILE A 348 18.84 2.85 1.16
C ILE A 348 18.36 1.41 1.21
N VAL A 349 17.53 1.02 0.24
CA VAL A 349 17.15 -0.38 0.01
C VAL A 349 17.86 -0.85 -1.26
N PRO A 350 18.84 -1.76 -1.14
CA PRO A 350 19.56 -2.27 -2.30
C PRO A 350 18.62 -2.98 -3.27
N TYR A 351 18.75 -2.71 -4.57
CA TYR A 351 17.94 -3.37 -5.59
C TYR A 351 18.81 -4.01 -6.69
N SER A 352 18.73 -5.32 -6.72
CA SER A 352 19.24 -6.17 -7.80
C SER A 352 18.18 -7.20 -8.15
N SER A 353 17.89 -7.36 -9.44
CA SER A 353 16.94 -8.37 -9.93
C SER A 353 17.58 -9.30 -10.96
N LEU A 354 17.27 -10.59 -10.86
CA LEU A 354 17.52 -11.58 -11.89
C LEU A 354 16.19 -11.92 -12.57
N ARG A 355 16.23 -12.39 -13.82
CA ARG A 355 15.00 -12.64 -14.61
C ARG A 355 14.02 -13.62 -13.95
N PHE A 356 14.50 -14.49 -13.07
CA PHE A 356 13.71 -15.51 -12.37
C PHE A 356 13.28 -15.10 -10.95
N CYS A 357 13.59 -13.89 -10.48
CA CYS A 357 13.14 -13.43 -9.17
C CYS A 357 11.67 -13.02 -9.24
N SER A 358 10.84 -13.57 -8.34
CA SER A 358 9.46 -13.18 -8.10
C SER A 358 9.34 -12.26 -6.89
N ALA A 359 8.27 -11.46 -6.81
CA ALA A 359 7.96 -10.67 -5.63
C ALA A 359 7.83 -11.56 -4.38
N PRO A 360 8.18 -11.07 -3.17
CA PRO A 360 8.25 -11.88 -1.95
C PRO A 360 6.94 -12.59 -1.53
N ASP A 361 5.78 -12.10 -1.96
CA ASP A 361 4.47 -12.75 -1.74
C ASP A 361 3.95 -13.54 -2.97
N GLY A 362 4.72 -13.53 -4.06
CA GLY A 362 4.50 -14.40 -5.21
C GLY A 362 4.85 -15.81 -4.78
N GLN A 363 3.85 -16.60 -4.39
CA GLN A 363 4.04 -18.02 -4.17
C GLN A 363 4.66 -18.62 -5.44
N ASN A 364 5.94 -18.97 -5.35
CA ASN A 364 6.55 -19.93 -6.27
C ASN A 364 5.84 -21.26 -6.02
N THR A 365 4.71 -21.47 -6.69
CA THR A 365 4.17 -22.80 -6.86
C THR A 365 5.04 -23.47 -7.92
N ALA A 366 5.96 -24.29 -7.41
CA ALA A 366 6.83 -25.16 -8.19
C ALA A 366 6.04 -26.27 -8.91
#